data_AF-A0A1Y4BD25-F1
#
_entry.id   AF-A0A1Y4BD25-F1
#
_cell.length_a   1.000
_cell.length_b   1.000
_cell.length_c   1.000
_cell.angle_alpha   90.00
_cell.angle_beta   90.00
_cell.angle_gamma   90.00
#
_symmetry.space_group_name_H-M   'P 1'
#
loop_
_entity.id
_entity.type
_entity.pdbx_description
1 polymer ?
#
loop_
_entity_poly.entity_id
_entity_poly.type
_entity_poly.pdbx_seq_one_letter_code
_entity_poly.pdbx_strand_id
1 'polypeptide(L)'
;MKFEQALNLMKKGCKMKLPSWGGYWYWDKEKETVMMHTKDGDVMDIRGTQKVDYTLRNIASDEWIPADENNCTVLGGTPSFGFDAAIKYLKRGLSLRREAWQNDFCIKASEVQSWEFSDASRTELNCIKIGLFVAQTDGIRSVPWNASQEDIFADDWKFAEEEREE
;
A
#
# COMPACT_ATOMS: atom_id res chain seq x y z
N MET A 1 8.98 -5.37 -11.22
CA MET A 1 9.99 -6.30 -11.82
C MET A 1 10.39 -7.37 -10.81
N LYS A 2 10.99 -8.50 -11.24
CA LYS A 2 11.44 -9.56 -10.32
C LYS A 2 12.65 -9.12 -9.51
N PHE A 3 12.83 -9.69 -8.31
CA PHE A 3 13.97 -9.36 -7.45
C PHE A 3 15.34 -9.60 -8.09
N GLU A 4 15.52 -10.62 -8.92
CA GLU A 4 16.78 -10.85 -9.64
C GLU A 4 17.20 -9.62 -10.48
N GLN A 5 16.24 -9.03 -11.19
CA GLN A 5 16.47 -7.82 -11.98
C GLN A 5 16.77 -6.63 -11.07
N ALA A 6 16.04 -6.50 -9.97
CA ALA A 6 16.27 -5.46 -8.97
C ALA A 6 17.66 -5.59 -8.33
N LEU A 7 18.10 -6.79 -7.96
CA LEU A 7 19.42 -7.05 -7.38
C LEU A 7 20.54 -6.71 -8.35
N ASN A 8 20.37 -7.02 -9.64
CA ASN A 8 21.32 -6.64 -10.68
C ASN A 8 21.42 -5.11 -10.84
N LEU A 9 20.31 -4.38 -10.72
CA LEU A 9 20.31 -2.91 -10.70
C LEU A 9 20.92 -2.36 -9.41
N MET A 10 20.64 -2.96 -8.25
CA MET A 10 21.25 -2.60 -6.98
C MET A 10 22.78 -2.69 -7.03
N LYS A 11 23.31 -3.77 -7.59
CA LYS A 11 24.77 -3.95 -7.80
C LYS A 11 25.39 -2.89 -8.72
N LYS A 12 24.59 -2.27 -9.59
CA LYS A 12 24.98 -1.13 -10.44
C LYS A 12 24.84 0.23 -9.75
N GLY A 13 24.37 0.25 -8.49
CA GLY A 13 24.21 1.47 -7.67
C GLY A 13 22.78 2.02 -7.65
N CYS A 14 21.81 1.37 -8.29
CA CYS A 14 20.43 1.82 -8.24
C CYS A 14 19.78 1.49 -6.88
N LYS A 15 18.97 2.40 -6.35
CA LYS A 15 18.11 2.12 -5.20
C LYS A 15 16.82 1.47 -5.71
N MET A 16 16.38 0.40 -5.07
CA MET A 16 15.19 -0.36 -5.48
C MET A 16 14.21 -0.49 -4.32
N LYS A 17 12.91 -0.52 -4.60
CA LYS A 17 11.88 -0.66 -3.57
C LYS A 17 10.68 -1.45 -4.07
N LEU A 18 9.79 -1.82 -3.16
CA LEU A 18 8.42 -2.22 -3.48
C LEU A 18 7.51 -1.00 -3.44
N PRO A 19 6.48 -0.91 -4.29
CA PRO A 19 5.63 0.28 -4.44
C PRO A 19 5.14 0.83 -3.09
N SER A 20 4.61 -0.04 -2.24
CA SER A 20 4.04 0.30 -0.94
C SER A 20 5.05 0.64 0.17
N TRP A 21 6.35 0.48 -0.07
CA TRP A 21 7.34 0.58 0.99
C TRP A 21 8.03 1.94 0.97
N GLY A 22 7.98 2.68 2.08
CA GLY A 22 8.55 4.04 2.17
C GLY A 22 10.08 4.11 2.17
N GLY A 23 10.73 2.96 2.30
CA GLY A 23 12.18 2.81 2.25
C GLY A 23 12.70 2.37 0.88
N TYR A 24 13.98 2.01 0.82
CA TYR A 24 14.62 1.41 -0.35
C TYR A 24 15.70 0.41 0.06
N TRP A 25 16.02 -0.53 -0.84
CA TRP A 25 17.15 -1.45 -0.76
C TRP A 25 18.25 -1.01 -1.71
N TYR A 26 19.49 -1.25 -1.31
CA TYR A 26 20.67 -1.01 -2.13
C TYR A 26 21.73 -2.07 -1.88
N TRP A 27 22.65 -2.23 -2.83
CA TRP A 27 23.80 -3.12 -2.68
C TRP A 27 24.97 -2.37 -2.06
N ASP A 28 25.50 -2.88 -0.96
CA ASP A 28 26.73 -2.39 -0.34
C ASP A 28 27.91 -3.23 -0.87
N LYS A 29 28.84 -2.56 -1.57
CA LYS A 29 29.98 -3.23 -2.21
C LYS A 29 31.04 -3.69 -1.20
N GLU A 30 31.18 -3.00 -0.08
CA GLU A 30 32.19 -3.33 0.92
C GLU A 30 31.73 -4.52 1.78
N LYS A 31 30.44 -4.57 2.10
CA LYS A 31 29.83 -5.64 2.91
C LYS A 31 29.35 -6.84 2.08
N GLU A 32 29.32 -6.69 0.76
CA GLU A 32 28.78 -7.67 -0.20
C GLU A 32 27.37 -8.16 0.17
N THR A 33 26.49 -7.22 0.53
CA THR A 33 25.15 -7.53 1.02
C THR A 33 24.12 -6.51 0.53
N VAL A 34 22.85 -6.86 0.68
CA VAL A 34 21.76 -5.90 0.52
C VAL A 34 21.55 -5.18 1.83
N MET A 35 21.55 -3.86 1.76
CA MET A 35 21.21 -2.97 2.85
C MET A 35 19.80 -2.43 2.64
N MET A 36 19.02 -2.37 3.72
CA MET A 36 17.63 -1.91 3.72
C MET A 36 17.57 -0.58 4.48
N HIS A 37 17.20 0.48 3.78
CA HIS A 37 16.85 1.76 4.39
C HIS A 37 15.34 1.77 4.63
N THR A 38 14.92 1.92 5.88
CA THR A 38 13.51 1.92 6.25
C THR A 38 12.87 3.29 5.99
N LYS A 39 11.54 3.37 6.10
CA LYS A 39 10.81 4.63 5.99
C LYS A 39 11.19 5.62 7.11
N ASP A 40 11.64 5.12 8.25
CA ASP A 40 11.95 5.88 9.46
C ASP A 40 13.41 6.35 9.50
N GLY A 41 14.20 6.04 8.46
CA GLY A 41 15.62 6.43 8.34
C GLY A 41 16.60 5.40 8.89
N ASP A 42 16.14 4.30 9.46
CA ASP A 42 17.04 3.23 9.92
C ASP A 42 17.67 2.49 8.75
N VAL A 43 18.97 2.20 8.84
CA VAL A 43 19.71 1.37 7.88
C VAL A 43 20.05 0.04 8.54
N MET A 44 19.66 -1.07 7.92
CA MET A 44 19.99 -2.41 8.40
C MET A 44 20.48 -3.33 7.29
N ASP A 45 21.38 -4.24 7.64
CA ASP A 45 21.78 -5.33 6.77
C ASP A 45 20.65 -6.35 6.66
N ILE A 46 20.36 -6.83 5.45
CA ILE A 46 19.31 -7.84 5.23
C ILE A 46 19.53 -9.11 6.07
N ARG A 47 20.79 -9.46 6.36
CA ARG A 47 21.17 -10.61 7.19
C ARG A 47 20.72 -10.45 8.65
N GLY A 48 20.53 -9.21 9.09
CA GLY A 48 20.06 -8.86 10.44
C GLY A 48 18.55 -8.74 10.57
N THR A 49 17.77 -9.01 9.51
CA THR A 49 16.31 -8.88 9.57
C THR A 49 15.70 -9.79 10.63
N GLN A 50 14.90 -9.21 11.52
CA GLN A 50 14.13 -9.97 12.52
C GLN A 50 12.78 -10.46 11.93
N LYS A 51 12.35 -9.91 10.79
CA LYS A 51 11.09 -10.25 10.12
C LYS A 51 11.35 -11.09 8.87
N VAL A 52 11.93 -12.28 9.07
CA VAL A 52 12.43 -13.13 7.97
C VAL A 52 11.34 -13.47 6.93
N ASP A 53 10.16 -13.93 7.36
CA ASP A 53 9.05 -14.25 6.44
C ASP A 53 8.64 -13.03 5.59
N TYR A 54 8.53 -11.85 6.21
CA TYR A 54 8.23 -10.60 5.49
C TYR A 54 9.32 -10.24 4.48
N THR A 55 10.59 -10.33 4.86
CA THR A 55 11.73 -10.07 3.96
C THR A 55 11.76 -11.04 2.79
N LEU A 56 11.49 -12.33 3.01
CA LEU A 56 11.43 -13.34 1.95
C LEU A 56 10.25 -13.13 1.01
N ARG A 57 9.08 -12.73 1.52
CA ARG A 57 7.92 -12.36 0.68
C ARG A 57 8.23 -11.15 -0.21
N ASN A 58 8.95 -10.17 0.32
CA ASN A 58 9.39 -9.02 -0.48
C ASN A 58 10.36 -9.45 -1.59
N ILE A 59 11.33 -10.31 -1.27
CA ILE A 59 12.25 -10.89 -2.28
C ILE A 59 11.48 -11.69 -3.34
N ALA A 60 10.45 -12.43 -2.96
CA ALA A 60 9.64 -13.21 -3.90
C ALA A 60 8.71 -12.36 -4.78
N SER A 61 8.52 -11.08 -4.46
CA SER A 61 7.66 -10.18 -5.23
C SER A 61 8.22 -9.91 -6.63
N ASP A 62 7.31 -9.71 -7.57
CA ASP A 62 7.54 -9.26 -8.94
C ASP A 62 7.20 -7.78 -9.16
N GLU A 63 6.97 -7.03 -8.08
CA GLU A 63 6.54 -5.62 -8.10
C GLU A 63 7.70 -4.63 -7.88
N TRP A 64 8.96 -5.07 -7.90
CA TRP A 64 10.10 -4.16 -7.65
C TRP A 64 10.19 -3.02 -8.66
N ILE A 65 10.52 -1.82 -8.17
CA ILE A 65 10.69 -0.59 -8.96
C ILE A 65 11.92 0.20 -8.47
N PRO A 66 12.51 1.08 -9.31
CA PRO A 66 13.51 2.04 -8.85
C PRO A 66 12.94 2.96 -7.78
N ALA A 67 13.74 3.29 -6.76
CA ALA A 67 13.40 4.28 -5.76
C ALA A 67 13.95 5.65 -6.18
N ASP A 68 13.11 6.69 -6.10
CA ASP A 68 13.45 8.07 -6.42
C ASP A 68 12.83 9.06 -5.41
N GLU A 69 13.06 10.34 -5.63
CA GLU A 69 12.57 11.44 -4.79
C GLU A 69 11.05 11.62 -4.84
N ASN A 70 10.35 11.01 -5.80
CA ASN A 70 8.89 11.12 -5.92
C ASN A 70 8.19 9.98 -5.18
N ASN A 71 8.75 8.77 -5.26
CA ASN A 71 8.08 7.56 -4.79
C ASN A 71 8.60 7.03 -3.45
N CYS A 72 9.66 7.60 -2.87
CA CYS A 72 10.31 7.04 -1.68
C CYS A 72 10.27 8.04 -0.51
N THR A 73 9.59 7.67 0.59
CA THR A 73 9.41 8.52 1.78
C THR A 73 10.73 9.06 2.31
N VAL A 74 11.73 8.20 2.43
CA VAL A 74 13.04 8.60 2.97
C VAL A 74 13.86 9.47 2.00
N LEU A 75 13.39 9.63 0.76
CA LEU A 75 13.94 10.56 -0.24
C LEU A 75 13.06 11.81 -0.44
N GLY A 76 12.03 12.00 0.40
CA GLY A 76 11.09 13.13 0.33
C GLY A 76 9.81 12.88 -0.48
N GLY A 77 9.70 11.69 -1.09
CA GLY A 77 8.56 11.31 -1.93
C GLY A 77 7.42 10.67 -1.15
N THR A 78 6.31 10.38 -1.83
CA THR A 78 5.21 9.60 -1.25
C THR A 78 4.99 8.32 -2.06
N PRO A 79 5.18 7.13 -1.47
CA PRO A 79 4.88 5.86 -2.12
C PRO A 79 3.45 5.82 -2.63
N SER A 80 3.28 5.56 -3.93
CA SER A 80 1.99 5.23 -4.53
C SER A 80 2.04 3.87 -5.21
N PHE A 81 0.86 3.34 -5.55
CA PHE A 81 0.72 2.06 -6.21
C PHE A 81 -0.56 2.00 -7.07
N GLY A 82 -0.63 0.99 -7.92
CA GLY A 82 -1.79 0.70 -8.76
C GLY A 82 -2.97 0.15 -7.98
N PHE A 83 -4.14 0.19 -8.61
CA PHE A 83 -5.37 -0.36 -8.03
C PHE A 83 -5.29 -1.85 -7.71
N ASP A 84 -4.46 -2.62 -8.44
CA ASP A 84 -4.25 -4.04 -8.18
C ASP A 84 -3.65 -4.29 -6.78
N ALA A 85 -2.69 -3.44 -6.38
CA ALA A 85 -2.13 -3.44 -5.04
C ALA A 85 -3.12 -2.85 -4.02
N ALA A 86 -3.85 -1.81 -4.40
CA ALA A 86 -4.89 -1.21 -3.57
C ALA A 86 -5.92 -2.26 -3.12
N ILE A 87 -6.46 -3.07 -4.04
CA ILE A 87 -7.41 -4.15 -3.69
C ILE A 87 -6.78 -5.14 -2.71
N LYS A 88 -5.51 -5.53 -2.89
CA LYS A 88 -4.81 -6.45 -1.97
C LYS A 88 -4.75 -5.86 -0.57
N TYR A 89 -4.49 -4.56 -0.43
CA TYR A 89 -4.43 -3.88 0.87
C TYR A 89 -5.80 -3.66 1.50
N LEU A 90 -6.82 -3.28 0.71
CA LEU A 90 -8.20 -3.15 1.22
C LEU A 90 -8.72 -4.49 1.77
N LYS A 91 -8.45 -5.61 1.09
CA LYS A 91 -8.80 -6.96 1.58
C LYS A 91 -8.09 -7.32 2.90
N ARG A 92 -6.99 -6.64 3.23
CA ARG A 92 -6.25 -6.80 4.49
C ARG A 92 -6.71 -5.81 5.57
N GLY A 93 -7.74 -4.99 5.30
CA GLY A 93 -8.29 -4.02 6.24
C GLY A 93 -7.57 -2.67 6.28
N LEU A 94 -6.67 -2.39 5.33
CA LEU A 94 -5.95 -1.13 5.30
C LEU A 94 -6.78 -0.05 4.60
N SER A 95 -6.81 1.15 5.18
CA SER A 95 -7.47 2.33 4.61
C SER A 95 -6.60 2.96 3.52
N LEU A 96 -7.20 3.28 2.37
CA LEU A 96 -6.51 3.82 1.20
C LEU A 96 -7.20 5.07 0.67
N ARG A 97 -6.48 5.84 -0.13
CA ARG A 97 -7.04 6.98 -0.88
C ARG A 97 -6.24 7.23 -2.15
N ARG A 98 -6.83 7.96 -3.08
CA ARG A 98 -6.12 8.50 -4.24
C ARG A 98 -5.52 9.86 -3.91
N GLU A 99 -4.42 10.21 -4.58
CA GLU A 99 -3.76 11.50 -4.41
C GLU A 99 -4.66 12.68 -4.79
N ALA A 100 -5.50 12.52 -5.82
CA ALA A 100 -6.45 13.56 -6.24
C ALA A 100 -7.63 13.77 -5.27
N TRP A 101 -7.83 12.88 -4.29
CA TRP A 101 -8.94 13.00 -3.34
C TRP A 101 -8.61 14.00 -2.23
N GLN A 102 -9.64 14.67 -1.72
CA GLN A 102 -9.50 15.51 -0.54
C GLN A 102 -9.10 14.66 0.67
N ASN A 103 -8.37 15.26 1.62
CA ASN A 103 -7.77 14.50 2.72
C ASN A 103 -8.79 13.75 3.59
N ASP A 104 -10.02 14.28 3.66
CA ASP A 104 -11.10 13.73 4.48
C ASP A 104 -11.77 12.50 3.86
N PHE A 105 -11.36 12.09 2.64
CA PHE A 105 -11.88 10.94 1.93
C PHE A 105 -10.87 9.80 1.88
N CYS A 106 -11.25 8.66 2.45
CA CYS A 106 -10.53 7.40 2.27
C CYS A 106 -11.51 6.25 2.10
N ILE A 107 -11.06 5.15 1.51
CA ILE A 107 -11.81 3.90 1.43
C ILE A 107 -11.23 2.86 2.37
N LYS A 108 -12.11 2.10 3.02
CA LYS A 108 -11.76 0.93 3.82
C LYS A 108 -12.73 -0.22 3.55
N ALA A 109 -12.28 -1.44 3.78
CA ALA A 109 -13.19 -2.58 3.79
C ALA A 109 -14.02 -2.55 5.08
N SER A 110 -15.33 -2.73 4.96
CA SER A 110 -16.22 -2.83 6.11
C SER A 110 -17.17 -4.02 5.96
N GLU A 111 -17.53 -4.64 7.08
CA GLU A 111 -18.70 -5.49 7.16
C GLU A 111 -19.91 -4.59 7.38
N VAL A 112 -20.75 -4.45 6.37
CA VAL A 112 -21.97 -3.64 6.46
C VAL A 112 -23.16 -4.55 6.25
N GLN A 113 -24.18 -4.42 7.10
CA GLN A 113 -25.46 -5.05 6.85
C GLN A 113 -26.23 -4.26 5.78
N SER A 114 -26.74 -4.96 4.76
CA SER A 114 -27.31 -4.36 3.53
C SER A 114 -28.42 -3.32 3.75
N TRP A 115 -29.08 -3.32 4.92
CA TRP A 115 -30.19 -2.43 5.24
C TRP A 115 -29.76 -1.02 5.66
N GLU A 116 -28.49 -0.79 5.98
CA GLU A 116 -27.99 0.54 6.37
C GLU A 116 -27.91 1.53 5.20
N PHE A 117 -28.00 1.05 3.95
CA PHE A 117 -27.84 1.86 2.74
C PHE A 117 -28.97 1.73 1.72
N SER A 118 -30.06 1.05 2.06
CA SER A 118 -31.23 0.95 1.20
C SER A 118 -32.47 1.45 1.92
N ASP A 119 -33.18 2.42 1.34
CA ASP A 119 -34.57 2.76 1.68
C ASP A 119 -35.57 1.66 1.24
N ALA A 120 -35.08 0.43 1.08
CA ALA A 120 -35.81 -0.70 0.55
C ALA A 120 -35.91 -1.78 1.63
N SER A 121 -37.14 -2.11 2.01
CA SER A 121 -37.53 -3.22 2.86
C SER A 121 -37.27 -4.58 2.20
N ARG A 122 -36.01 -4.91 1.90
CA ARG A 122 -35.61 -6.21 1.35
C ARG A 122 -34.96 -7.06 2.43
N THR A 123 -35.80 -7.82 3.12
CA THR A 123 -35.46 -8.81 4.17
C THR A 123 -34.73 -10.06 3.66
N GLU A 124 -34.38 -10.17 2.38
CA GLU A 124 -33.86 -11.41 1.77
C GLU A 124 -32.34 -11.41 1.43
N LEU A 125 -31.60 -10.34 1.77
CA LEU A 125 -30.15 -10.25 1.50
C LEU A 125 -29.33 -10.20 2.80
N ASN A 126 -29.46 -11.23 3.64
CA ASN A 126 -28.51 -11.48 4.73
C ASN A 126 -27.18 -12.04 4.19
N CYS A 127 -26.49 -11.26 3.36
CA CYS A 127 -25.16 -11.57 2.87
C CYS A 127 -24.17 -10.64 3.56
N ILE A 128 -23.64 -11.05 4.73
CA ILE A 128 -22.40 -10.45 5.25
C ILE A 128 -21.30 -10.90 4.28
N LYS A 129 -20.97 -10.04 3.32
CA LYS A 129 -19.80 -10.21 2.47
C LYS A 129 -18.81 -9.12 2.86
N ILE A 130 -17.68 -9.51 3.43
CA ILE A 130 -16.46 -8.71 3.50
C ILE A 130 -16.12 -8.33 2.07
N GLY A 131 -16.51 -7.13 1.63
CA GLY A 131 -16.46 -6.76 0.22
C GLY A 131 -17.15 -5.46 -0.16
N LEU A 132 -17.97 -4.86 0.72
CA LEU A 132 -18.41 -3.49 0.55
C LEU A 132 -17.30 -2.57 1.05
N PHE A 133 -16.64 -1.89 0.12
CA PHE A 133 -15.74 -0.79 0.47
C PHE A 133 -16.58 0.44 0.76
N VAL A 134 -16.16 1.19 1.77
CA VAL A 134 -16.89 2.36 2.24
C VAL A 134 -15.96 3.55 2.17
N ALA A 135 -16.41 4.62 1.52
CA ALA A 135 -15.71 5.90 1.57
C ALA A 135 -16.08 6.59 2.89
N GLN A 136 -15.11 6.75 3.78
CA GLN A 136 -15.24 7.53 5.00
C GLN A 136 -15.07 9.00 4.64
N THR A 137 -16.03 9.82 5.04
CA THR A 137 -15.90 11.28 5.10
C THR A 137 -15.66 11.62 6.56
N ASP A 138 -14.68 12.47 6.87
CA ASP A 138 -14.51 13.21 8.14
C ASP A 138 -14.77 12.45 9.47
N GLY A 139 -14.71 11.11 9.48
CA GLY A 139 -15.06 10.26 10.62
C GLY A 139 -16.55 10.11 10.93
N ILE A 140 -17.44 10.91 10.33
CA ILE A 140 -18.85 11.00 10.74
C ILE A 140 -19.76 10.23 9.80
N ARG A 141 -19.42 10.12 8.50
CA ARG A 141 -20.26 9.44 7.50
C ARG A 141 -19.46 8.49 6.64
N SER A 142 -20.19 7.53 6.11
CA SER A 142 -19.66 6.38 5.40
C SER A 142 -20.66 6.03 4.31
N VAL A 143 -20.21 5.94 3.06
CA VAL A 143 -21.07 5.60 1.92
C VAL A 143 -20.47 4.42 1.14
N PRO A 144 -21.29 3.52 0.56
CA PRO A 144 -20.80 2.48 -0.32
C PRO A 144 -19.98 3.08 -1.45
N TRP A 145 -18.79 2.55 -1.67
CA TRP A 145 -17.90 2.99 -2.73
C TRP A 145 -17.92 1.99 -3.87
N ASN A 146 -18.20 2.49 -5.08
CA ASN A 146 -18.06 1.76 -6.32
C ASN A 146 -16.82 2.30 -7.05
N ALA A 147 -15.83 1.44 -7.31
CA ALA A 147 -14.66 1.83 -8.07
C ALA A 147 -15.06 2.29 -9.48
N SER A 148 -14.71 3.53 -9.83
CA SER A 148 -14.87 4.03 -11.20
C SER A 148 -13.82 3.41 -12.13
N GLN A 149 -13.99 3.58 -13.44
CA GLN A 149 -12.96 3.17 -14.39
C GLN A 149 -11.65 3.93 -14.14
N GLU A 150 -11.72 5.22 -13.79
CA GLU A 150 -10.54 6.03 -13.45
C GLU A 150 -9.81 5.46 -12.24
N ASP A 151 -10.53 5.04 -11.21
CA ASP A 151 -9.97 4.45 -10.00
C ASP A 151 -9.22 3.14 -10.30
N ILE A 152 -9.76 2.32 -11.20
CA ILE A 152 -9.17 1.03 -11.59
C ILE A 152 -7.86 1.22 -12.36
N PHE A 153 -7.77 2.28 -13.19
CA PHE A 153 -6.58 2.58 -13.99
C PHE A 153 -5.59 3.53 -13.31
N ALA A 154 -5.85 3.92 -12.07
CA ALA A 154 -5.00 4.85 -11.34
C ALA A 154 -3.79 4.17 -10.68
N ASP A 155 -2.65 4.85 -10.71
CA ASP A 155 -1.38 4.47 -10.06
C ASP A 155 -1.01 5.41 -8.89
N ASP A 156 -1.95 6.28 -8.50
CA ASP A 156 -1.81 7.29 -7.44
C ASP A 156 -2.43 6.84 -6.11
N TRP A 157 -2.67 5.54 -5.92
CA TRP A 157 -3.19 5.03 -4.66
C TRP A 157 -2.13 5.08 -3.56
N LYS A 158 -2.54 5.54 -2.39
CA LYS A 158 -1.69 5.72 -1.21
C LYS A 158 -2.43 5.19 0.02
N PHE A 159 -1.70 4.85 1.07
CA PHE A 159 -2.32 4.59 2.37
C PHE A 159 -2.93 5.89 2.89
N ALA A 160 -4.17 5.81 3.40
CA ALA A 160 -4.71 6.90 4.20
C ALA A 160 -4.00 6.84 5.55
N GLU A 161 -3.42 7.96 5.98
CA GLU A 161 -2.80 8.03 7.31
C GLU A 161 -3.89 7.71 8.35
N GLU A 162 -3.65 6.70 9.19
CA GLU A 162 -4.50 6.44 10.34
C GLU A 162 -4.37 7.65 11.29
N GLU A 163 -5.47 8.32 11.58
CA GLU A 163 -5.56 9.07 12.84
C GLU A 163 -5.21 8.07 13.94
N ARG A 164 -4.01 8.22 14.51
CA ARG A 164 -3.70 7.52 15.75
C ARG A 164 -4.68 8.09 16.75
N GLU A 165 -5.68 7.29 17.14
CA GLU A 165 -6.43 7.55 18.36
C GLU A 165 -5.38 7.67 19.49
N GLU A 166 -5.14 8.91 19.94
CA GLU A 166 -4.41 9.22 21.17
C GLU A 166 -5.22 8.81 22.40
#